data_AF-A0A1H4HAB6-F1
#
_entry.id   AF-A0A1H4HAB6-F1
#
_cell.length_a   1.000
_cell.length_b   1.000
_cell.length_c   1.000
_cell.angle_alpha   90.00
_cell.angle_beta   90.00
_cell.angle_gamma   90.00
#
_symmetry.space_group_name_H-M   'P 1'
#
loop_
_entity.id
_entity.type
_entity.pdbx_description
1 polymer ?
#
loop_
_entity_poly.entity_id
_entity_poly.type
_entity_poly.pdbx_seq_one_letter_code
_entity_poly.pdbx_strand_id
1 'polypeptide(L)'
;MKTSSSQTIDPVASLSLFLPSGILDYFTLVNHVSQDTCFILYLEEKATIPAEYSDLHLHSKGFLPEIEVQDFPIRGKAVYLRIKRRRWEDPSTGQTYSRDWSLITLDMAGSMQKIAKTCFPRAMQVIDRFHVQKLVYEAVQELRITYRWQVIKEENKAMKAAKEKGEVHKAEELENGDTLRQLLARSRYLLFKSPDKWTKSQKIRAELLF
;
A
#
# COMPACT_ATOMS: atom_id res chain seq x y z
N MET A 1 -33.10 6.71 -24.76
CA MET A 1 -31.67 6.47 -25.03
C MET A 1 -30.89 7.02 -23.84
N LYS A 2 -30.20 6.16 -23.08
CA LYS A 2 -29.35 6.59 -21.96
C LYS A 2 -28.03 7.09 -22.56
N THR A 3 -27.80 8.39 -22.52
CA THR A 3 -26.51 9.00 -22.89
C THR A 3 -25.45 8.51 -21.91
N SER A 4 -24.54 7.64 -22.36
CA SER A 4 -23.37 7.24 -21.58
C SER A 4 -22.44 8.44 -21.47
N SER A 5 -22.35 9.04 -20.28
CA SER A 5 -21.31 10.00 -19.96
C SER A 5 -19.97 9.29 -20.09
N SER A 6 -19.17 9.67 -21.09
CA SER A 6 -17.77 9.25 -21.18
C SER A 6 -17.06 9.82 -19.96
N GLN A 7 -16.75 8.97 -18.97
CA GLN A 7 -15.92 9.34 -17.84
C GLN A 7 -14.50 9.53 -18.38
N THR A 8 -14.13 10.77 -18.63
CA THR A 8 -12.75 11.14 -18.94
C THR A 8 -11.90 10.77 -17.73
N ILE A 9 -10.95 9.86 -17.91
CA ILE A 9 -9.99 9.48 -16.87
C ILE A 9 -9.19 10.73 -16.51
N ASP A 10 -9.26 11.16 -15.24
CA ASP A 10 -8.43 12.25 -14.74
C ASP A 10 -6.95 11.84 -14.78
N PRO A 11 -6.09 12.54 -15.54
CA PRO A 11 -4.66 12.25 -15.61
C PRO A 11 -3.97 12.33 -14.24
N VAL A 12 -4.45 13.21 -13.34
CA VAL A 12 -3.90 13.34 -11.98
C VAL A 12 -4.27 12.12 -11.14
N ALA A 13 -5.53 11.69 -11.20
CA ALA A 13 -5.97 10.45 -10.57
C ALA A 13 -5.16 9.24 -11.08
N SER A 14 -4.83 9.21 -12.37
CA SER A 14 -4.00 8.14 -12.95
C SER A 14 -2.55 8.16 -12.43
N LEU A 15 -1.95 9.33 -12.31
CA LEU A 15 -0.59 9.49 -11.77
C LEU A 15 -0.50 9.14 -10.29
N SER A 16 -1.56 9.41 -9.51
CA SER A 16 -1.64 9.06 -8.10
C SER A 16 -1.60 7.54 -7.83
N LEU A 17 -1.89 6.71 -8.84
CA LEU A 17 -1.79 5.25 -8.75
C LEU A 17 -0.34 4.73 -8.84
N PHE A 18 0.58 5.53 -9.40
CA PHE A 18 1.97 5.13 -9.64
C PHE A 18 2.96 5.80 -8.68
N LEU A 19 2.56 6.92 -8.09
CA LEU A 19 3.39 7.70 -7.20
C LEU A 19 3.04 7.40 -5.73
N PRO A 20 3.99 7.60 -4.79
CA PRO A 20 3.71 7.50 -3.36
C PRO A 20 2.50 8.36 -2.97
N SER A 21 1.59 7.79 -2.16
CA SER A 21 0.39 8.49 -1.72
C SER A 21 0.75 9.83 -1.04
N GLY A 22 0.00 10.88 -1.37
CA GLY A 22 0.19 12.23 -0.83
C GLY A 22 1.34 13.04 -1.43
N ILE A 23 2.20 12.47 -2.29
CA ILE A 23 3.30 13.25 -2.91
C ILE A 23 2.75 14.38 -3.79
N LEU A 24 1.65 14.13 -4.51
CA LEU A 24 1.01 15.11 -5.39
C LEU A 24 0.25 16.19 -4.62
N ASP A 25 0.09 16.07 -3.30
CA ASP A 25 -0.49 17.13 -2.47
C ASP A 25 0.48 18.32 -2.39
N TYR A 26 1.78 18.04 -2.35
CA TYR A 26 2.85 19.02 -2.14
C TYR A 26 3.69 19.29 -3.38
N PHE A 27 3.80 18.32 -4.29
CA PHE A 27 4.63 18.40 -5.48
C PHE A 27 3.78 18.35 -6.75
N THR A 28 4.26 19.02 -7.79
CA THR A 28 3.71 18.95 -9.14
C THR A 28 4.68 18.19 -10.02
N LEU A 29 4.18 17.23 -10.80
CA LEU A 29 4.95 16.58 -11.85
C LEU A 29 5.16 17.57 -13.00
N VAL A 30 6.38 18.05 -13.18
CA VAL A 30 6.70 19.08 -14.20
C VAL A 30 7.27 18.48 -15.48
N ASN A 31 7.89 17.29 -15.41
CA ASN A 31 8.44 16.62 -16.57
C ASN A 31 8.57 15.11 -16.33
N HIS A 32 8.69 14.34 -17.41
CA HIS A 32 9.04 12.93 -17.37
C HIS A 32 9.93 12.55 -18.56
N VAL A 33 10.84 11.60 -18.34
CA VAL A 33 11.68 10.99 -19.37
C VAL A 33 11.48 9.49 -19.30
N SER A 34 11.16 8.88 -20.45
CA SER A 34 11.06 7.43 -20.60
C SER A 34 12.25 6.93 -21.41
N GLN A 35 13.06 6.04 -20.82
CA GLN A 35 14.16 5.34 -21.46
C GLN A 35 13.85 3.85 -21.55
N ASP A 36 14.73 3.08 -22.21
CA ASP A 36 14.55 1.64 -22.39
C ASP A 36 14.55 0.89 -21.05
N THR A 37 15.41 1.31 -20.11
CA THR A 37 15.61 0.65 -18.81
C THR A 37 15.06 1.42 -17.62
N CYS A 38 14.64 2.67 -17.79
CA CYS A 38 14.13 3.48 -16.69
C CYS A 38 13.09 4.54 -17.07
N PHE A 39 12.36 5.01 -16.06
CA PHE A 39 11.57 6.23 -16.08
C PHE A 39 12.17 7.24 -15.11
N ILE A 40 12.24 8.51 -15.52
CA ILE A 40 12.68 9.62 -14.67
C ILE A 40 11.52 10.62 -14.58
N LEU A 41 11.05 10.90 -13.37
CA LEU A 41 9.94 11.81 -13.10
C LEU A 41 10.47 13.04 -12.35
N TYR A 42 10.18 14.23 -12.86
CA TYR A 42 10.63 15.49 -12.27
C TYR A 42 9.50 16.13 -11.50
N LEU A 43 9.72 16.34 -10.21
CA LEU A 43 8.75 16.86 -9.24
C LEU A 43 9.25 18.16 -8.65
N GLU A 44 8.43 19.21 -8.73
CA GLU A 44 8.72 20.51 -8.11
C GLU A 44 7.71 20.82 -7.02
N GLU A 45 8.18 21.28 -5.85
CA GLU A 45 7.30 21.66 -4.75
C GLU A 45 6.41 22.84 -5.18
N LYS A 46 5.11 22.73 -4.91
CA LYS A 46 4.11 23.74 -5.26
C LYS A 46 4.48 25.10 -4.68
N ALA A 47 4.04 26.16 -5.35
CA ALA A 47 4.24 27.54 -4.91
C ALA A 47 3.22 27.94 -3.81
N THR A 48 3.06 27.08 -2.80
CA THR A 48 2.20 27.34 -1.64
C THR A 48 3.06 27.47 -0.39
N ILE A 49 2.91 28.63 0.28
CA ILE A 49 3.65 28.89 1.52
C ILE A 49 3.25 27.83 2.55
N PRO A 50 4.22 27.20 3.25
CA PRO A 50 3.93 26.27 4.32
C PRO A 50 3.05 26.91 5.40
N ALA A 51 2.12 26.14 5.96
CA ALA A 51 1.18 26.64 6.96
C ALA A 51 1.90 27.23 8.18
N GLU A 52 3.05 26.65 8.56
CA GLU A 52 3.92 27.11 9.64
C GLU A 52 4.52 28.52 9.42
N TYR A 53 4.51 29.01 8.18
CA TYR A 53 5.02 30.33 7.80
C TYR A 53 3.94 31.20 7.13
N SER A 54 2.66 30.85 7.29
CA SER A 54 1.55 31.57 6.65
C SER A 54 1.46 33.04 7.07
N ASP A 55 1.93 33.37 8.27
CA ASP A 55 2.00 34.74 8.80
C ASP A 55 3.16 35.57 8.20
N LEU A 56 4.12 34.93 7.52
CA LEU A 56 5.29 35.57 6.95
C LEU A 56 5.06 35.95 5.48
N HIS A 57 5.52 37.14 5.09
CA HIS A 57 5.46 37.62 3.71
C HIS A 57 6.63 37.05 2.90
N LEU A 58 6.53 35.76 2.57
CA LEU A 58 7.59 35.04 1.86
C LEU A 58 7.41 35.09 0.34
N HIS A 59 8.53 35.20 -0.37
CA HIS A 59 8.57 35.05 -1.82
C HIS A 59 9.44 33.86 -2.22
N SER A 60 9.14 33.28 -3.39
CA SER A 60 9.84 32.10 -3.88
C SER A 60 11.22 32.47 -4.45
N LYS A 61 12.29 32.12 -3.73
CA LYS A 61 13.71 32.29 -4.13
C LYS A 61 14.26 31.04 -4.82
N GLY A 62 13.51 30.51 -5.79
CA GLY A 62 13.87 29.31 -6.54
C GLY A 62 13.77 28.00 -5.73
N PHE A 63 14.71 27.09 -5.98
CA PHE A 63 14.70 25.74 -5.42
C PHE A 63 16.01 25.38 -4.73
N LEU A 64 15.95 24.44 -3.79
CA LEU A 64 17.10 23.72 -3.27
C LEU A 64 17.70 22.81 -4.36
N PRO A 65 18.95 22.33 -4.20
CA PRO A 65 19.55 21.37 -5.11
C PRO A 65 18.63 20.17 -5.39
N GLU A 66 18.57 19.75 -6.65
CA GLU A 66 17.77 18.60 -7.08
C GLU A 66 18.22 17.34 -6.35
N ILE A 67 17.26 16.58 -5.83
CA ILE A 67 17.49 15.30 -5.17
C ILE A 67 16.98 14.20 -6.09
N GLU A 68 17.82 13.22 -6.38
CA GLU A 68 17.41 12.02 -7.11
C GLU A 68 17.14 10.86 -6.15
N VAL A 69 16.03 10.18 -6.39
CA VAL A 69 15.53 9.09 -5.57
C VAL A 69 15.13 7.94 -6.49
N GLN A 70 15.50 6.71 -6.16
CA GLN A 70 14.98 5.54 -6.85
C GLN A 70 13.68 5.06 -6.18
N ASP A 71 12.64 4.83 -6.97
CA ASP A 71 11.37 4.23 -6.53
C ASP A 71 11.23 2.80 -7.06
N PHE A 72 10.14 2.12 -6.68
CA PHE A 72 9.86 0.77 -7.14
C PHE A 72 9.81 0.69 -8.67
N PRO A 73 10.43 -0.34 -9.26
CA PRO A 73 10.45 -0.49 -10.71
C PRO A 73 9.04 -0.72 -11.25
N ILE A 74 8.70 -0.02 -12.34
CA ILE A 74 7.42 -0.17 -13.03
C ILE A 74 7.68 -0.97 -14.31
N ARG A 75 7.03 -2.15 -14.42
CA ARG A 75 7.09 -3.03 -15.59
C ARG A 75 8.53 -3.39 -16.01
N GLY A 76 9.39 -3.64 -15.03
CA GLY A 76 10.80 -4.01 -15.27
C GLY A 76 11.73 -2.83 -15.56
N LYS A 77 11.21 -1.59 -15.60
CA LYS A 77 12.02 -0.38 -15.72
C LYS A 77 12.24 0.25 -14.34
N ALA A 78 13.48 0.65 -14.04
CA ALA A 78 13.77 1.40 -12.82
C ALA A 78 13.03 2.75 -12.84
N VAL A 79 12.55 3.23 -11.70
CA VAL A 79 11.89 4.54 -11.61
C VAL A 79 12.75 5.45 -10.77
N TYR A 80 12.99 6.67 -11.26
CA TYR A 80 13.72 7.70 -10.57
C TYR A 80 12.82 8.93 -10.40
N LEU A 81 12.73 9.44 -9.17
CA LEU A 81 12.06 10.67 -8.81
C LEU A 81 13.14 11.74 -8.59
N ARG A 82 13.11 12.80 -9.39
CA ARG A 82 13.95 13.98 -9.26
C ARG A 82 13.15 15.10 -8.63
N ILE A 83 13.43 15.39 -7.38
CA ILE A 83 12.61 16.25 -6.53
C ILE A 83 13.37 17.56 -6.28
N LYS A 84 12.71 18.68 -6.59
CA LYS A 84 13.16 20.02 -6.23
C LYS A 84 12.23 20.62 -5.18
N ARG A 85 12.80 20.96 -4.03
CA ARG A 85 12.10 21.63 -2.93
C ARG A 85 12.22 23.14 -3.06
N ARG A 86 11.16 23.87 -2.73
CA ARG A 86 11.10 25.31 -2.90
C ARG A 86 11.84 26.01 -1.78
N ARG A 87 12.62 27.03 -2.13
CA ARG A 87 13.24 27.93 -1.18
C ARG A 87 12.39 29.19 -1.09
N TRP A 88 11.99 29.53 0.12
CA TRP A 88 11.30 30.77 0.43
C TRP A 88 12.28 31.76 1.02
N GLU A 89 12.08 33.04 0.79
CA GLU A 89 12.85 34.10 1.41
C GLU A 89 11.90 35.19 1.91
N ASP A 90 12.19 35.68 3.11
CA ASP A 90 11.61 36.90 3.62
C ASP A 90 12.41 38.10 3.08
N PRO A 91 11.82 38.96 2.24
CA PRO A 91 12.52 40.12 1.67
C PRO A 91 13.03 41.10 2.73
N SER A 92 12.40 41.14 3.91
CA SER A 92 12.72 42.11 4.95
C SER A 92 13.96 41.71 5.76
N THR A 93 14.16 40.42 5.98
CA THR A 93 15.26 39.88 6.78
C THR A 93 16.35 39.21 5.94
N GLY A 94 16.06 38.88 4.68
CA GLY A 94 16.92 38.05 3.82
C GLY A 94 17.02 36.60 4.29
N GLN A 95 16.21 36.21 5.29
CA GLN A 95 16.24 34.87 5.85
C GLN A 95 15.50 33.90 4.93
N THR A 96 16.11 32.74 4.70
CA THR A 96 15.53 31.70 3.86
C THR A 96 14.79 30.65 4.68
N TYR A 97 13.61 30.27 4.21
CA TYR A 97 12.75 29.27 4.81
C TYR A 97 12.53 28.12 3.82
N SER A 98 12.30 26.93 4.36
CA SER A 98 11.90 25.74 3.59
C SER A 98 10.98 24.93 4.49
N ARG A 99 9.96 24.28 3.92
CA ARG A 99 9.02 23.44 4.66
C ARG A 99 9.78 22.39 5.48
N ASP A 100 9.65 22.41 6.80
CA ASP A 100 10.25 21.40 7.68
C ASP A 100 9.20 20.35 8.03
N TRP A 101 9.60 19.08 8.01
CA TRP A 101 8.68 17.97 8.24
C TRP A 101 9.01 17.37 9.60
N SER A 102 8.02 17.30 10.50
CA SER A 102 8.22 16.76 11.86
C SER A 102 8.13 15.24 11.91
N LEU A 103 7.32 14.63 11.03
CA LEU A 103 7.03 13.20 11.00
C LEU A 103 6.90 12.71 9.55
N ILE A 104 7.54 11.59 9.24
CA ILE A 104 7.37 10.90 7.96
C ILE A 104 7.11 9.41 8.21
N THR A 105 6.06 8.89 7.57
CA THR A 105 5.77 7.46 7.54
C THR A 105 6.44 6.82 6.33
N LEU A 106 7.26 5.81 6.57
CA LEU A 106 8.03 5.14 5.53
C LEU A 106 7.44 3.77 5.27
N ASP A 107 7.24 3.46 3.99
CA ASP A 107 7.05 2.08 3.57
C ASP A 107 8.38 1.31 3.75
N MET A 108 8.32 -0.02 3.83
CA MET A 108 9.50 -0.88 4.06
C MET A 108 10.49 -0.93 2.88
N ALA A 109 10.25 -0.13 1.83
CA ALA A 109 11.17 0.00 0.71
C ALA A 109 12.52 0.59 1.18
N GLY A 110 13.62 -0.10 0.90
CA GLY A 110 14.97 0.39 1.26
C GLY A 110 15.32 1.76 0.65
N SER A 111 14.67 2.12 -0.46
CA SER A 111 14.76 3.45 -1.06
C SER A 111 14.11 4.54 -0.20
N MET A 112 12.94 4.29 0.38
CA MET A 112 12.19 5.25 1.21
C MET A 112 12.98 5.68 2.44
N GLN A 113 13.76 4.78 3.03
CA GLN A 113 14.63 5.11 4.16
C GLN A 113 15.77 6.08 3.79
N LYS A 114 16.30 6.00 2.56
CA LYS A 114 17.28 6.99 2.06
C LYS A 114 16.62 8.34 1.79
N ILE A 115 15.41 8.36 1.22
CA ILE A 115 14.62 9.59 1.01
C ILE A 115 14.41 10.30 2.34
N ALA A 116 13.96 9.53 3.34
CA ALA A 116 13.68 10.02 4.68
C ALA A 116 14.86 10.76 5.30
N LYS A 117 16.04 10.12 5.24
CA LYS A 117 17.27 10.66 5.83
C LYS A 117 17.81 11.88 5.07
N THR A 118 17.70 11.90 3.75
CA THR A 118 18.26 12.98 2.92
C THR A 118 17.32 14.18 2.82
N CYS A 119 16.02 13.94 2.58
CA CYS A 119 15.03 15.00 2.34
C CYS A 119 14.46 15.57 3.64
N PHE A 120 14.40 14.76 4.70
CA PHE A 120 13.72 15.10 5.95
C PHE A 120 14.60 14.74 7.17
N PRO A 121 15.82 15.29 7.26
CA PRO A 121 16.81 14.87 8.26
C PRO A 121 16.37 15.10 9.71
N ARG A 122 15.40 15.99 9.94
CA ARG A 122 14.82 16.29 11.25
C ARG A 122 13.50 15.56 11.52
N ALA A 123 12.92 14.89 10.53
CA ALA A 123 11.65 14.19 10.68
C ALA A 123 11.83 12.87 11.43
N MET A 124 10.95 12.61 12.40
CA MET A 124 10.85 11.29 13.02
C MET A 124 10.35 10.28 11.97
N GLN A 125 11.09 9.18 11.81
CA GLN A 125 10.79 8.15 10.83
C GLN A 125 9.99 7.03 11.49
N VAL A 126 8.78 6.80 11.03
CA VAL A 126 7.92 5.71 11.50
C VAL A 126 7.71 4.71 10.37
N ILE A 127 8.01 3.44 10.62
CA ILE A 127 7.74 2.37 9.66
C ILE A 127 6.22 2.17 9.60
N ASP A 128 5.66 2.10 8.39
CA ASP A 128 4.24 1.84 8.19
C ASP A 128 3.88 0.40 8.59
N ARG A 129 3.55 0.23 9.88
CA ARG A 129 3.07 -1.03 10.46
C ARG A 129 1.83 -1.58 9.75
N PHE A 130 1.01 -0.74 9.12
CA PHE A 130 -0.20 -1.18 8.44
C PHE A 130 0.13 -1.88 7.12
N HIS A 131 1.17 -1.43 6.41
CA HIS A 131 1.63 -2.10 5.20
C HIS A 131 2.20 -3.49 5.51
N VAL A 132 3.00 -3.62 6.58
CA VAL A 132 3.53 -4.91 7.05
C VAL A 132 2.40 -5.85 7.45
N GLN A 133 1.42 -5.33 8.21
CA GLN A 133 0.24 -6.11 8.59
C GLN A 133 -0.54 -6.55 7.34
N LYS A 134 -0.75 -5.66 6.36
CA LYS A 134 -1.44 -5.99 5.10
C LYS A 134 -0.73 -7.09 4.31
N LEU A 135 0.60 -7.02 4.15
CA LEU A 135 1.39 -8.04 3.44
C LEU A 135 1.33 -9.41 4.13
N VAL A 136 1.50 -9.44 5.46
CA VAL A 136 1.36 -10.67 6.25
C VAL A 136 -0.06 -11.22 6.12
N TYR A 137 -1.06 -10.35 6.16
CA TYR A 137 -2.45 -10.75 6.00
C TYR A 137 -2.73 -11.35 4.62
N GLU A 138 -2.26 -10.74 3.53
CA GLU A 138 -2.42 -11.26 2.17
C GLU A 138 -1.78 -12.64 2.03
N ALA A 139 -0.52 -12.81 2.46
CA ALA A 139 0.19 -14.10 2.39
C ALA A 139 -0.55 -15.21 3.16
N VAL A 140 -1.03 -14.90 4.37
CA VAL A 140 -1.80 -15.85 5.18
C VAL A 140 -3.14 -16.21 4.52
N GLN A 141 -3.80 -15.27 3.85
CA GLN A 141 -5.03 -15.57 3.11
C GLN A 141 -4.79 -16.46 1.91
N GLU A 142 -3.70 -16.24 1.17
CA GLU A 142 -3.33 -17.07 0.02
C GLU A 142 -3.08 -18.52 0.43
N LEU A 143 -2.35 -18.75 1.52
CA LEU A 143 -2.14 -20.09 2.08
C LEU A 143 -3.48 -20.75 2.41
N ARG A 144 -4.36 -20.05 3.13
CA ARG A 144 -5.68 -20.60 3.48
C ARG A 144 -6.54 -20.90 2.24
N ILE A 145 -6.53 -20.02 1.24
CA ILE A 145 -7.26 -20.23 -0.01
C ILE A 145 -6.73 -21.47 -0.73
N THR A 146 -5.41 -21.61 -0.80
CA THR A 146 -4.73 -22.77 -1.40
C THR A 146 -5.14 -24.08 -0.71
N TYR A 147 -5.07 -24.14 0.61
CA TYR A 147 -5.53 -25.30 1.38
C TYR A 147 -7.02 -25.60 1.16
N ARG A 148 -7.87 -24.57 1.12
CA ARG A 148 -9.29 -24.75 0.83
C ARG A 148 -9.55 -25.34 -0.55
N TRP A 149 -8.77 -24.94 -1.56
CA TRP A 149 -8.84 -25.54 -2.90
C TRP A 149 -8.41 -27.00 -2.91
N GLN A 150 -7.38 -27.37 -2.13
CA GLN A 150 -6.95 -28.76 -1.97
C GLN A 150 -8.07 -29.62 -1.36
N VAL A 151 -8.67 -29.17 -0.25
CA VAL A 151 -9.81 -29.87 0.39
C VAL A 151 -10.98 -30.04 -0.58
N ILE A 152 -11.35 -28.99 -1.34
CA ILE A 152 -12.42 -29.08 -2.33
C ILE A 152 -12.08 -30.10 -3.43
N LYS A 153 -10.81 -30.16 -3.87
CA LYS A 153 -10.36 -31.11 -4.90
C LYS A 153 -10.43 -32.55 -4.38
N GLU A 154 -10.07 -32.78 -3.13
CA GLU A 154 -10.16 -34.09 -2.47
C GLU A 154 -11.62 -34.52 -2.25
N GLU A 155 -12.48 -33.63 -1.74
CA GLU A 155 -13.92 -33.88 -1.62
C GLU A 155 -14.53 -34.25 -2.98
N ASN A 156 -14.21 -33.51 -4.04
CA ASN A 156 -14.70 -33.81 -5.39
C ASN A 156 -14.22 -35.18 -5.90
N LYS A 157 -12.98 -35.58 -5.58
CA LYS A 157 -12.46 -36.91 -5.92
C LYS A 157 -13.20 -38.00 -5.15
N ALA A 158 -13.46 -37.80 -3.86
CA ALA A 158 -14.22 -38.72 -3.02
C ALA A 158 -15.68 -38.85 -3.49
N MET A 159 -16.34 -37.74 -3.83
CA MET A 159 -17.69 -37.73 -4.40
C MET A 159 -17.77 -38.50 -5.71
N LYS A 160 -16.77 -38.33 -6.60
CA LYS A 160 -16.70 -39.07 -7.86
C LYS A 160 -16.56 -40.57 -7.62
N ALA A 161 -15.66 -40.97 -6.73
CA ALA A 161 -15.45 -42.38 -6.38
C ALA A 161 -16.69 -43.04 -5.73
N ALA A 162 -17.41 -42.31 -4.86
CA ALA A 162 -18.65 -42.79 -4.27
C ALA A 162 -19.75 -42.96 -5.34
N LYS A 163 -19.87 -42.00 -6.27
CA LYS A 163 -20.82 -42.07 -7.37
C LYS A 163 -20.55 -43.24 -8.31
N GLU A 164 -19.28 -43.56 -8.58
CA GLU A 164 -18.87 -44.73 -9.37
C GLU A 164 -19.28 -46.06 -8.69
N LYS A 165 -19.35 -46.08 -7.36
CA LYS A 165 -19.81 -47.23 -6.57
C LYS A 165 -21.34 -47.23 -6.31
N GLY A 166 -22.05 -46.20 -6.75
CA GLY A 166 -23.49 -46.04 -6.48
C GLY A 166 -23.83 -45.55 -5.08
N GLU A 167 -22.85 -45.06 -4.31
CA GLU A 167 -23.02 -44.58 -2.94
C GLU A 167 -23.14 -43.04 -2.89
N VAL A 168 -23.85 -42.53 -1.87
CA VAL A 168 -23.93 -41.09 -1.59
C VAL A 168 -22.75 -40.70 -0.70
N HIS A 169 -21.90 -39.77 -1.17
CA HIS A 169 -20.82 -39.24 -0.35
C HIS A 169 -21.37 -38.33 0.76
N LYS A 170 -21.02 -38.64 2.01
CA LYS A 170 -21.31 -37.82 3.19
C LYS A 170 -19.99 -37.26 3.71
N ALA A 171 -19.86 -35.94 3.76
CA ALA A 171 -18.68 -35.29 4.29
C ALA A 171 -18.56 -35.55 5.80
N GLU A 172 -17.33 -35.75 6.29
CA GLU A 172 -17.06 -35.89 7.72
C GLU A 172 -17.26 -34.54 8.42
N GLU A 173 -18.05 -34.56 9.50
CA GLU A 173 -18.30 -33.41 10.35
C GLU A 173 -17.31 -33.44 11.53
N LEU A 174 -16.74 -32.29 11.85
CA LEU A 174 -15.85 -32.10 12.99
C LEU A 174 -16.66 -31.96 14.29
N GLU A 175 -16.00 -31.95 15.44
CA GLU A 175 -16.63 -31.85 16.77
C GLU A 175 -17.55 -30.62 16.92
N ASN A 176 -17.28 -29.56 16.15
CA ASN A 176 -18.09 -28.35 16.14
C ASN A 176 -19.25 -28.36 15.13
N GLY A 177 -19.46 -29.48 14.42
CA GLY A 177 -20.47 -29.65 13.37
C GLY A 177 -20.13 -28.98 12.04
N ASP A 178 -18.93 -28.40 11.87
CA ASP A 178 -18.47 -27.91 10.58
C ASP A 178 -17.85 -29.07 9.78
N THR A 179 -18.06 -29.11 8.47
CA THR A 179 -17.15 -29.87 7.59
C THR A 179 -15.80 -29.15 7.47
N LEU A 180 -14.73 -29.86 7.11
CA LEU A 180 -13.41 -29.24 6.92
C LEU A 180 -13.45 -28.03 5.96
N ARG A 181 -14.25 -28.12 4.89
CA ARG A 181 -14.48 -27.01 3.95
C ARG A 181 -15.16 -25.81 4.60
N GLN A 182 -16.15 -26.05 5.46
CA GLN A 182 -16.85 -24.99 6.20
C GLN A 182 -15.95 -24.35 7.26
N LEU A 183 -15.16 -25.16 7.96
CA LEU A 183 -14.17 -24.71 8.93
C LEU A 183 -13.21 -23.71 8.28
N LEU A 184 -12.56 -24.09 7.17
CA LEU A 184 -11.63 -23.23 6.44
C LEU A 184 -12.28 -21.94 5.91
N ALA A 185 -13.56 -21.98 5.54
CA ALA A 185 -14.27 -20.78 5.10
C ALA A 185 -14.59 -19.82 6.26
N ARG A 186 -15.02 -20.37 7.40
CA ARG A 186 -15.47 -19.61 8.58
C ARG A 186 -14.30 -19.10 9.44
N SER A 187 -13.12 -19.69 9.28
CA SER A 187 -11.90 -19.32 10.02
C SER A 187 -11.12 -18.13 9.45
N ARG A 188 -11.67 -17.41 8.47
CA ARG A 188 -11.01 -16.25 7.82
C ARG A 188 -10.44 -15.24 8.82
N TYR A 189 -11.17 -14.95 9.89
CA TYR A 189 -10.86 -13.87 10.82
C TYR A 189 -10.02 -14.27 12.03
N LEU A 190 -9.68 -15.56 12.19
CA LEU A 190 -8.91 -16.03 13.34
C LEU A 190 -7.53 -15.38 13.38
N LEU A 191 -6.86 -15.29 12.23
CA LEU A 191 -5.53 -14.70 12.12
C LEU A 191 -5.53 -13.16 12.03
N PHE A 192 -6.71 -12.53 12.10
CA PHE A 192 -6.90 -11.08 11.94
C PHE A 192 -7.37 -10.37 13.21
N LYS A 193 -7.70 -11.13 14.24
CA LYS A 193 -8.14 -10.62 15.52
C LYS A 193 -7.25 -11.20 16.59
N SER A 194 -6.94 -10.40 17.60
CA SER A 194 -6.25 -10.90 18.78
C SER A 194 -7.14 -11.95 19.48
N PRO A 195 -6.56 -13.01 20.08
CA PRO A 195 -7.34 -14.12 20.66
C PRO A 195 -8.36 -13.71 21.74
N ASP A 196 -8.09 -12.61 22.44
CA ASP A 196 -8.99 -11.97 23.41
C ASP A 196 -10.29 -11.44 22.76
N LYS A 197 -10.26 -11.11 21.46
CA LYS A 197 -11.41 -10.61 20.69
C LYS A 197 -12.16 -11.69 19.92
N TRP A 198 -11.76 -12.95 20.06
CA TRP A 198 -12.45 -14.06 19.40
C TRP A 198 -13.77 -14.39 20.07
N THR A 199 -14.81 -14.62 19.27
CA THR A 199 -16.06 -15.22 19.76
C THR A 199 -15.81 -16.65 20.23
N LYS A 200 -16.72 -17.21 21.03
CA LYS A 200 -16.64 -18.62 21.47
C LYS A 200 -16.50 -19.59 20.28
N SER A 201 -17.28 -19.36 19.22
CA SER A 201 -17.23 -20.17 18.01
C SER A 201 -15.94 -19.98 17.21
N GLN A 202 -15.27 -18.84 17.33
CA GLN A 202 -13.94 -18.63 16.73
C GLN A 202 -12.86 -19.37 17.51
N LYS A 203 -12.92 -19.39 18.84
CA LYS A 203 -11.97 -20.14 19.68
C LYS A 203 -12.02 -21.64 19.37
N ILE A 204 -13.22 -22.23 19.36
CA ILE A 204 -13.41 -23.65 19.01
C ILE A 204 -12.85 -23.95 17.61
N ARG A 205 -13.10 -23.08 16.63
CA ARG A 205 -12.56 -23.26 15.28
C ARG A 205 -11.05 -23.13 15.21
N ALA A 206 -10.44 -22.31 16.08
CA ALA A 206 -8.99 -22.17 16.15
C ALA A 206 -8.35 -23.44 16.71
N GLU A 207 -8.93 -24.02 17.77
CA GLU A 207 -8.48 -25.30 18.36
C GLU A 207 -8.57 -26.48 17.38
N LEU A 208 -9.52 -26.44 16.44
CA LEU A 208 -9.64 -27.45 15.39
C LEU A 208 -8.66 -27.24 14.21
N LEU A 209 -8.05 -26.05 14.09
CA LEU A 209 -7.22 -25.65 12.95
C LEU A 209 -5.72 -25.60 13.27
N PHE A 210 -5.37 -25.33 14.53
CA PHE A 210 -4.01 -25.17 15.03
C PHE A 210 -3.79 -26.10 16.22
#